data_AF-A0A8T4PYJ9-F1
#
_entry.id   AF-A0A8T4PYJ9-F1
#
_cell.length_a   1.000
_cell.length_b   1.000
_cell.length_c   1.000
_cell.angle_alpha   90.00
_cell.angle_beta   90.00
_cell.angle_gamma   90.00
#
_symmetry.space_group_name_H-M   'P 1'
#
loop_
_entity.id
_entity.type
_entity.pdbx_description
1 polymer ?
#
loop_
_entity_poly.entity_id
_entity_poly.type
_entity_poly.pdbx_seq_one_letter_code
_entity_poly.pdbx_strand_id
1 'polypeptide(L)'
;MNWLIFTFGTFICLGIFQILQKLGAGRLEPVAMNFFYQGTAALLMTSIFLYNVLISGKNYSLNKAGLLFAILMGLLIVFSNLFLFTALKNGPVSRILPIVSMSFAVAVIFGFLVLNEPFTWKIGLGLGFAVASVFLLSS
;
A
#
# COMPACT_ATOMS: atom_id res chain seq x y z
N MET A 1 -20.47 -8.15 -8.36
CA MET A 1 -20.57 -7.81 -6.92
C MET A 1 -19.44 -8.39 -6.06
N ASN A 2 -18.71 -9.43 -6.49
CA ASN A 2 -17.62 -10.03 -5.67
C ASN A 2 -16.43 -9.10 -5.37
N TRP A 3 -16.08 -8.17 -6.27
CA TRP A 3 -14.92 -7.28 -6.06
C TRP A 3 -15.13 -6.30 -4.90
N LEU A 4 -16.36 -5.82 -4.68
CA LEU A 4 -16.69 -4.92 -3.57
C LEU A 4 -16.40 -5.56 -2.21
N ILE A 5 -16.70 -6.84 -2.04
CA ILE A 5 -16.47 -7.56 -0.77
C ILE A 5 -14.97 -7.61 -0.46
N PHE A 6 -14.13 -7.91 -1.45
CA PHE A 6 -12.69 -7.89 -1.29
C PHE A 6 -12.18 -6.47 -1.00
N THR A 7 -12.71 -5.46 -1.68
CA THR A 7 -12.35 -4.06 -1.42
C THR A 7 -12.72 -3.62 0.00
N PHE A 8 -13.91 -3.96 0.48
CA PHE A 8 -14.32 -3.67 1.86
C PHE A 8 -13.45 -4.40 2.89
N GLY A 9 -13.11 -5.67 2.63
CA GLY A 9 -12.15 -6.41 3.45
C GLY A 9 -10.78 -5.73 3.51
N THR A 10 -10.25 -5.32 2.35
CA THR A 10 -8.99 -4.56 2.27
C THR A 10 -9.07 -3.23 3.02
N PHE A 11 -10.18 -2.49 2.90
CA PHE A 11 -10.38 -1.23 3.60
C PHE A 11 -10.28 -1.38 5.12
N ILE A 12 -10.97 -2.38 5.70
CA ILE A 12 -10.94 -2.64 7.13
C ILE A 12 -9.54 -3.07 7.58
N CYS A 13 -8.92 -4.02 6.86
CA CYS A 13 -7.59 -4.50 7.17
C CYS A 13 -6.54 -3.38 7.12
N LEU A 14 -6.60 -2.52 6.10
CA LEU A 14 -5.70 -1.37 5.98
C LEU A 14 -5.95 -0.35 7.10
N GLY A 15 -7.20 -0.11 7.50
CA GLY A 15 -7.51 0.77 8.63
C GLY A 15 -6.88 0.29 9.94
N ILE A 16 -7.05 -0.98 10.28
CA ILE A 16 -6.45 -1.60 11.48
C ILE A 16 -4.91 -1.57 11.38
N PHE A 17 -4.38 -1.88 10.22
CA PHE A 17 -2.94 -1.87 9.95
C PHE A 17 -2.31 -0.49 10.23
N GLN A 18 -2.95 0.61 9.84
CA GLN A 18 -2.43 1.95 10.11
C GLN A 18 -2.34 2.27 11.61
N ILE A 19 -3.31 1.80 12.40
CA ILE A 19 -3.29 1.96 13.87
C ILE A 19 -2.14 1.14 14.48
N LEU A 20 -1.96 -0.11 14.03
CA LEU A 20 -0.86 -0.97 14.49
C LEU A 20 0.51 -0.40 14.12
N GLN A 21 0.66 0.15 12.91
CA GLN A 21 1.89 0.83 12.51
C GLN A 21 2.21 2.02 13.41
N LYS A 22 1.22 2.86 13.74
CA LYS A 22 1.39 3.95 14.71
C LYS A 22 1.82 3.45 16.08
N LEU A 23 1.17 2.41 16.59
CA LEU A 23 1.48 1.86 17.92
C LEU A 23 2.89 1.26 18.00
N GLY A 24 3.37 0.69 16.90
CA GLY A 24 4.74 0.19 16.80
C GLY A 24 5.77 1.30 16.53
N ALA A 25 5.38 2.36 15.81
CA ALA A 25 6.24 3.51 15.56
C ALA A 25 6.64 4.17 16.89
N GLY A 26 7.95 4.22 17.15
CA GLY A 26 8.52 4.77 18.39
C GLY A 26 8.86 3.74 19.46
N ARG A 27 8.40 2.48 19.34
CA ARG A 27 8.82 1.39 20.24
C ARG A 27 10.08 0.66 19.76
N LEU A 28 10.32 0.71 18.45
CA LEU A 28 11.45 0.09 17.77
C LEU A 28 12.01 1.07 16.74
N GLU A 29 13.26 0.86 16.31
CA GLU A 29 13.82 1.62 15.19
C GLU A 29 13.08 1.32 13.88
N PRO A 30 12.94 2.29 12.96
CA PRO A 30 12.20 2.10 11.70
C PRO A 30 12.67 0.90 10.86
N VAL A 31 13.98 0.62 10.88
CA VAL A 31 14.58 -0.53 10.17
C VAL A 31 14.16 -1.85 10.81
N ALA A 32 14.24 -1.96 12.15
CA ALA A 32 13.80 -3.15 12.88
C ALA A 32 12.30 -3.40 12.69
N MET A 33 11.47 -2.34 12.77
CA MET A 33 10.04 -2.40 12.48
C MET A 33 9.76 -2.99 11.09
N ASN A 34 10.41 -2.44 10.06
CA ASN A 34 10.26 -2.94 8.69
C ASN A 34 10.66 -4.41 8.56
N PHE A 35 11.78 -4.79 9.20
CA PHE A 35 12.28 -6.16 9.13
C PHE A 35 11.27 -7.16 9.70
N PHE A 36 10.74 -6.93 10.90
CA PHE A 36 9.74 -7.83 11.49
C PHE A 36 8.41 -7.81 10.75
N TYR A 37 7.91 -6.63 10.39
CA TYR A 37 6.66 -6.49 9.66
C TYR A 37 6.72 -7.18 8.28
N GLN A 38 7.72 -6.88 7.46
CA GLN A 38 7.84 -7.47 6.13
C GLN A 38 8.35 -8.90 6.17
N GLY A 39 9.18 -9.26 7.15
CA GLY A 39 9.63 -10.63 7.35
C GLY A 39 8.48 -11.57 7.68
N THR A 40 7.60 -11.18 8.62
CA THR A 40 6.40 -11.98 8.94
C THR A 40 5.44 -12.07 7.76
N ALA A 41 5.22 -10.96 7.03
CA ALA A 41 4.41 -10.98 5.81
C ALA A 41 5.01 -11.88 4.72
N ALA A 42 6.33 -11.82 4.49
CA ALA A 42 7.02 -12.65 3.51
C ALA A 42 6.95 -14.14 3.86
N LEU A 43 7.08 -14.48 5.14
CA LEU A 43 6.92 -15.85 5.62
C LEU A 43 5.50 -16.37 5.33
N LEU A 44 4.46 -15.62 5.71
CA LEU A 44 3.07 -16.00 5.45
C LEU A 44 2.79 -16.15 3.94
N MET A 45 3.25 -15.20 3.12
CA MET A 45 3.08 -15.26 1.67
C MET A 45 3.81 -16.45 1.05
N THR A 46 5.00 -16.77 1.53
CA THR A 46 5.77 -17.94 1.08
C THR A 46 5.06 -19.23 1.46
N SER A 47 4.53 -19.34 2.68
CA SER A 47 3.74 -20.51 3.11
C SER A 47 2.49 -20.71 2.25
N ILE A 48 1.75 -19.64 1.95
CA ILE A 48 0.57 -19.68 1.07
C ILE A 48 0.97 -20.10 -0.35
N PHE A 49 2.06 -19.56 -0.88
CA PHE A 49 2.57 -19.93 -2.19
C PHE A 49 2.93 -21.41 -2.26
N LEU A 50 3.70 -21.91 -1.28
CA LEU A 50 4.07 -23.32 -1.18
C LEU A 50 2.85 -24.23 -1.05
N TYR A 51 1.84 -23.86 -0.24
CA TYR A 51 0.58 -24.60 -0.13
C TYR A 51 -0.12 -24.71 -1.50
N ASN A 52 -0.21 -23.61 -2.24
CA ASN A 52 -0.88 -23.62 -3.55
C ASN A 52 -0.13 -24.45 -4.60
N VAL A 53 1.21 -24.42 -4.60
CA VAL A 53 2.02 -25.22 -5.54
C VAL A 53 2.01 -26.70 -5.16
N LEU A 54 2.29 -27.02 -3.89
CA LEU A 54 2.53 -28.39 -3.44
C LEU A 54 1.23 -29.19 -3.22
N ILE A 55 0.16 -28.54 -2.75
CA ILE A 55 -1.08 -29.24 -2.37
C ILE A 55 -2.16 -29.01 -3.43
N SER A 56 -2.37 -27.77 -3.87
CA SER A 56 -3.40 -27.46 -4.87
C SER A 56 -2.96 -27.70 -6.31
N GLY A 57 -1.69 -28.03 -6.56
CA GLY A 57 -1.14 -28.29 -7.89
C GLY A 57 -1.22 -27.09 -8.85
N LYS A 58 -1.33 -25.87 -8.32
CA LYS A 58 -1.42 -24.66 -9.16
C LYS A 58 -0.07 -24.35 -9.79
N ASN A 59 -0.07 -24.26 -11.11
CA ASN A 59 1.08 -23.78 -11.88
C ASN A 59 0.98 -22.26 -12.09
N TYR A 60 1.95 -21.52 -11.57
CA TYR A 60 2.06 -20.09 -11.79
C TYR A 60 2.79 -19.82 -13.10
N SER A 61 2.17 -19.10 -14.03
CA SER A 61 2.83 -18.65 -15.26
C SER A 61 3.79 -17.50 -14.93
N LEU A 62 5.09 -17.71 -15.20
CA LEU A 62 6.12 -16.71 -14.95
C LEU A 62 6.33 -15.85 -16.18
N ASN A 63 5.86 -14.59 -16.13
CA ASN A 63 6.18 -13.58 -17.12
C ASN A 63 7.40 -12.77 -16.66
N LYS A 64 8.46 -12.70 -17.47
CA LYS A 64 9.70 -11.95 -17.18
C LYS A 64 9.42 -10.47 -16.87
N ALA A 65 8.50 -9.85 -17.61
CA ALA A 65 8.13 -8.45 -17.37
C ALA A 65 7.41 -8.30 -16.01
N GLY A 66 6.48 -9.21 -15.70
CA GLY A 66 5.79 -9.22 -14.41
C GLY A 66 6.73 -9.41 -13.22
N LEU A 67 7.78 -10.22 -13.40
CA LEU A 67 8.80 -10.46 -12.38
C LEU A 67 9.64 -9.20 -12.12
N LEU A 68 10.02 -8.47 -13.18
CA LEU A 68 10.72 -7.19 -13.05
C LEU A 68 9.86 -6.15 -12.31
N PHE A 69 8.59 -6.01 -12.68
CA PHE A 69 7.66 -5.11 -11.97
C PHE A 69 7.47 -5.51 -10.50
N ALA A 70 7.41 -6.80 -10.19
CA ALA A 70 7.28 -7.29 -8.82
C ALA A 70 8.51 -6.96 -7.96
N ILE A 71 9.72 -7.17 -8.48
CA ILE A 71 10.96 -6.81 -7.77
C ILE A 71 11.01 -5.30 -7.53
N LEU A 72 10.68 -4.51 -8.55
CA LEU A 72 10.69 -3.06 -8.44
C LEU A 72 9.66 -2.59 -7.40
N MET A 73 8.44 -3.11 -7.44
CA MET A 73 7.40 -2.84 -6.43
C MET A 73 7.86 -3.21 -5.01
N GLY A 74 8.51 -4.37 -4.86
CA GLY A 74 9.09 -4.83 -3.59
C GLY A 74 10.14 -3.88 -3.03
N LEU A 75 11.00 -3.33 -3.88
CA LEU A 75 11.97 -2.32 -3.46
C LEU A 75 11.28 -1.02 -3.05
N LEU A 76 10.32 -0.55 -3.85
CA LEU A 76 9.58 0.67 -3.55
C LEU A 76 8.80 0.57 -2.24
N ILE A 77 8.18 -0.58 -1.94
CA ILE A 77 7.40 -0.74 -0.70
C ILE A 77 8.30 -0.76 0.54
N VAL A 78 9.50 -1.36 0.46
CA VAL A 78 10.48 -1.31 1.55
C VAL A 78 10.96 0.11 1.76
N PHE A 79 11.32 0.81 0.69
CA PHE A 79 11.76 2.19 0.78
C PHE A 79 10.67 3.09 1.37
N SER A 80 9.44 3.01 0.84
CA SER A 80 8.32 3.84 1.32
C SER A 80 7.99 3.60 2.79
N ASN A 81 8.01 2.35 3.25
CA ASN A 81 7.75 2.04 4.65
C ASN A 81 8.87 2.55 5.56
N LEU A 82 10.14 2.53 5.14
CA LEU A 82 11.22 3.15 5.92
C LEU A 82 10.98 4.64 6.14
N PHE A 83 10.58 5.39 5.11
CA PHE A 83 10.20 6.81 5.27
C PHE A 83 8.96 6.96 6.14
N LEU A 84 7.95 6.12 5.95
CA LEU A 84 6.71 6.18 6.72
C LEU A 84 6.94 5.95 8.21
N PHE A 85 7.64 4.89 8.60
CA PHE A 85 7.93 4.61 10.01
C PHE A 85 8.82 5.68 10.63
N THR A 86 9.75 6.25 9.86
CA THR A 86 10.57 7.38 10.31
C THR A 86 9.73 8.63 10.53
N ALA A 87 8.79 8.93 9.63
CA ALA A 87 7.85 10.04 9.78
C ALA A 87 6.91 9.83 10.98
N LEU A 88 6.32 8.63 11.12
CA LEU A 88 5.43 8.27 12.22
C LEU A 88 6.15 8.31 13.58
N LYS A 89 7.46 8.04 13.62
CA LYS A 89 8.28 8.19 14.83
C LYS A 89 8.45 9.66 15.23
N ASN A 90 8.50 10.58 14.26
CA ASN A 90 8.84 12.00 14.47
C ASN A 90 7.62 12.95 14.46
N GLY A 91 6.41 12.46 14.22
CA GLY A 91 5.25 13.35 14.06
C GLY A 91 3.88 12.71 14.29
N PRO A 92 2.82 13.53 14.38
CA PRO A 92 1.47 13.05 14.65
C PRO A 92 0.89 12.37 13.41
N VAL A 93 0.32 11.19 13.63
CA VAL A 93 -0.32 10.38 12.60
C VAL A 93 -1.49 11.09 11.91
N SER A 94 -2.17 11.99 12.62
CA SER A 94 -3.27 12.80 12.07
C SER A 94 -2.82 13.73 10.94
N ARG A 95 -1.53 14.09 10.84
CA ARG A 95 -1.00 14.88 9.72
C ARG A 95 -0.32 14.01 8.66
N ILE A 96 0.37 12.97 9.08
CA ILE A 96 1.17 12.12 8.18
C ILE A 96 0.27 11.24 7.31
N LEU A 97 -0.76 10.61 7.89
CA LEU A 97 -1.60 9.69 7.12
C LEU A 97 -2.39 10.39 6.01
N PRO A 98 -3.01 11.56 6.22
CA PRO A 98 -3.70 12.26 5.13
C PRO A 98 -2.77 12.60 3.96
N ILE A 99 -1.54 13.03 4.25
CA ILE A 99 -0.52 13.31 3.23
C ILE A 99 -0.17 12.02 2.46
N VAL A 100 0.05 10.91 3.16
CA VAL A 100 0.35 9.61 2.54
C VAL A 100 -0.83 9.11 1.69
N SER A 101 -2.07 9.36 2.11
CA SER A 101 -3.27 9.04 1.35
C SER A 101 -3.38 9.79 0.02
N MET A 102 -2.68 10.93 -0.16
CA MET A 102 -2.59 11.60 -1.46
C MET A 102 -1.80 10.82 -2.51
N SER A 103 -1.07 9.77 -2.12
CA SER A 103 -0.40 8.88 -3.08
C SER A 103 -1.36 8.29 -4.13
N PHE A 104 -2.65 8.15 -3.81
CA PHE A 104 -3.66 7.76 -4.80
C PHE A 104 -3.81 8.80 -5.92
N ALA A 105 -3.72 10.10 -5.62
CA ALA A 105 -3.76 11.15 -6.64
C ALA A 105 -2.57 11.03 -7.61
N VAL A 106 -1.38 10.74 -7.08
CA VAL A 106 -0.19 10.45 -7.90
C VAL A 106 -0.41 9.22 -8.77
N ALA A 107 -1.01 8.15 -8.22
CA ALA A 107 -1.32 6.94 -8.98
C ALA A 107 -2.28 7.22 -10.15
N VAL A 108 -3.31 8.06 -9.97
CA VAL A 108 -4.24 8.43 -11.06
C VAL A 108 -3.55 9.25 -12.13
N ILE A 109 -2.67 10.18 -11.76
CA ILE A 109 -1.88 10.97 -12.74
C ILE A 109 -0.98 10.04 -13.55
N PHE A 110 -0.28 9.10 -12.89
CA PHE A 110 0.52 8.09 -13.57
C PHE A 110 -0.32 7.13 -14.42
N GLY A 111 -1.53 6.76 -13.98
CA GLY A 111 -2.47 5.96 -14.77
C GLY A 111 -2.89 6.65 -16.06
N PHE A 112 -3.11 7.96 -16.02
CA PHE A 112 -3.36 8.75 -17.22
C PHE A 112 -2.13 8.84 -18.14
N LEU A 113 -0.95 9.17 -17.59
CA LEU A 113 0.26 9.42 -18.38
C LEU A 113 0.91 8.15 -18.94
N VAL A 114 0.94 7.07 -18.15
CA VAL A 114 1.69 5.84 -18.47
C VAL A 114 0.77 4.74 -18.99
N LEU A 115 -0.45 4.61 -18.44
CA LEU A 115 -1.41 3.58 -18.85
C LEU A 115 -2.43 4.07 -19.89
N ASN A 116 -2.42 5.37 -20.24
CA ASN A 116 -3.41 5.98 -21.15
C ASN A 116 -4.87 5.70 -20.73
N GLU A 117 -5.15 5.61 -19.42
CA GLU A 117 -6.52 5.41 -18.96
C GLU A 117 -7.39 6.63 -19.28
N PRO A 118 -8.65 6.44 -19.72
CA PRO A 118 -9.51 7.55 -20.15
C PRO A 118 -9.86 8.47 -18.97
N PHE A 119 -9.34 9.69 -19.00
CA PHE A 119 -9.64 10.71 -17.99
C PHE A 119 -11.07 11.22 -18.17
N THR A 120 -11.97 10.76 -17.29
CA THR A 120 -13.37 11.20 -17.27
C THR A 120 -13.52 12.36 -16.29
N TRP A 121 -14.39 13.34 -16.60
CA TRP A 121 -14.71 14.47 -15.70
C TRP A 121 -15.07 14.05 -14.26
N LYS A 122 -15.72 12.89 -14.11
CA LYS A 122 -16.04 12.27 -12.81
C LYS A 122 -14.79 11.92 -11.98
N ILE A 123 -13.71 11.47 -12.63
CA ILE A 123 -12.43 11.14 -11.98
C ILE A 123 -11.76 12.43 -11.52
N GLY A 124 -11.76 13.47 -12.37
CA GLY A 124 -11.23 14.79 -12.02
C GLY A 124 -11.95 15.43 -10.82
N LEU A 125 -13.29 15.39 -10.79
CA LEU A 125 -14.07 15.85 -9.65
C LEU A 125 -13.81 15.03 -8.38
N GLY A 126 -13.74 13.69 -8.50
CA GLY A 126 -13.42 12.81 -7.38
C GLY A 126 -12.03 13.10 -6.79
N LEU A 127 -11.03 13.34 -7.65
CA LEU A 127 -9.70 13.77 -7.22
C LEU A 127 -9.73 15.11 -6.51
N GLY A 128 -10.46 16.10 -7.05
CA GLY A 128 -10.63 17.40 -6.43
C GLY A 128 -11.21 17.30 -5.02
N PHE A 129 -12.25 16.49 -4.85
CA PHE A 129 -12.84 16.22 -3.53
C PHE A 129 -11.89 15.48 -2.59
N ALA A 130 -11.12 14.51 -3.08
CA ALA A 130 -10.13 13.79 -2.27
C ALA A 130 -9.03 14.74 -1.78
N VAL A 131 -8.51 15.61 -2.64
CA VAL A 131 -7.52 16.63 -2.28
C VAL A 131 -8.10 17.60 -1.25
N ALA A 132 -9.33 18.06 -1.45
CA ALA A 132 -10.02 18.92 -0.48
C ALA A 132 -10.20 18.23 0.88
N SER A 133 -10.54 16.94 0.91
CA SER A 133 -10.68 16.18 2.16
C SER A 133 -9.36 16.05 2.92
N VAL A 134 -8.24 15.86 2.21
CA VAL A 134 -6.92 15.77 2.84
C VAL A 134 -6.49 17.12 3.38
N PHE A 135 -6.75 18.21 2.64
CA PHE A 135 -6.42 19.56 3.10
C PHE A 135 -7.17 19.90 4.40
N LEU A 136 -8.47 19.60 4.46
CA LEU A 136 -9.28 19.80 5.67
C LEU A 136 -8.86 18.93 6.85
N LEU A 137 -8.35 17.71 6.62
CA LEU A 137 -7.89 16.84 7.70
C LEU A 137 -6.47 17.20 8.20
N SER A 138 -5.70 17.93 7.39
CA SER A 138 -4.29 18.27 7.68
C SER A 138 -4.09 19.69 8.23
N SER A 139 -5.09 20.57 8.07
CA SER A 139 -5.19 21.89 8.73
C SER A 139 -5.55 21.77 10.21
#